data_AF-A0A2E4YD20-F1
#
_entry.id   AF-A0A2E4YD20-F1
#
_cell.length_a   1.000
_cell.length_b   1.000
_cell.length_c   1.000
_cell.angle_alpha   90.00
_cell.angle_beta   90.00
_cell.angle_gamma   90.00
#
_symmetry.space_group_name_H-M   'P 1'
#
loop_
_entity.id
_entity.type
_entity.pdbx_description
1 polymer ?
#
loop_
_entity_poly.entity_id
_entity_poly.type
_entity_poly.pdbx_seq_one_letter_code
_entity_poly.pdbx_strand_id
1 'polypeptide(L)'
;MKIMEKSMSDVNSNDIIDNIRNVDKNGTLLDVLLEFEKVLDEVGMYAYKNWSKGEIAMGPKLSRYWLHVKVMYQYDDMPDPRAGLRLTKLGCEVKYEQAVLKTPITPKSPEDLDGNGKPKLKSDTVWLIDILMPRKFVDEFTDEEMAVGDIKVDTEALGNAEVQGLDDATNQQQDI
;
A
#
# COMPACT_ATOMS: atom_id res chain seq x y z
N MET A 1 18.36 26.07 -19.49
CA MET A 1 17.69 25.56 -18.27
C MET A 1 16.88 24.35 -18.69
N LYS A 2 17.36 23.13 -18.41
CA LYS A 2 16.69 21.89 -18.79
C LYS A 2 15.68 21.60 -17.68
N ILE A 3 14.39 21.74 -17.99
CA ILE A 3 13.32 21.33 -17.07
C ILE A 3 13.50 19.82 -16.90
N MET A 4 13.86 19.38 -15.69
CA MET A 4 13.81 17.96 -15.34
C MET A 4 12.34 17.57 -15.36
N GLU A 5 11.91 16.94 -16.44
CA GLU A 5 10.62 16.27 -16.53
C GLU A 5 10.67 15.13 -15.50
N LYS A 6 10.03 15.34 -14.33
CA LYS A 6 9.88 14.30 -13.32
C LYS A 6 8.98 13.24 -13.95
N SER A 7 9.58 12.15 -14.42
CA SER A 7 8.83 10.97 -14.88
C SER A 7 7.83 10.59 -13.79
N MET A 8 6.55 10.58 -14.12
CA MET A 8 5.51 10.07 -13.23
C MET A 8 5.81 8.60 -12.94
N SER A 9 5.51 8.14 -11.73
CA SER A 9 5.63 6.71 -11.42
C SER A 9 4.58 5.92 -12.22
N ASP A 10 4.99 4.78 -12.76
CA ASP A 10 4.09 3.83 -13.40
C ASP A 10 3.63 2.81 -12.35
N VAL A 11 2.33 2.53 -12.32
CA VAL A 11 1.71 1.48 -11.48
C VAL A 11 0.98 0.52 -12.40
N ASN A 12 1.23 -0.80 -12.27
CA ASN A 12 0.50 -1.79 -13.06
C ASN A 12 -0.72 -2.31 -12.29
N SER A 13 -1.86 -2.40 -12.98
CA SER A 13 -3.09 -2.95 -12.40
C SER A 13 -2.92 -4.40 -11.91
N ASN A 14 -2.07 -5.21 -12.55
CA ASN A 14 -1.81 -6.58 -12.12
C ASN A 14 -1.13 -6.63 -10.73
N ASP A 15 -0.20 -5.71 -10.45
CA ASP A 15 0.50 -5.66 -9.16
C ASP A 15 -0.49 -5.34 -8.02
N ILE A 16 -1.44 -4.43 -8.28
CA ILE A 16 -2.52 -4.10 -7.34
C ILE A 16 -3.42 -5.32 -7.09
N ILE A 17 -3.84 -6.01 -8.16
CA ILE A 17 -4.71 -7.19 -8.06
C ILE A 17 -4.01 -8.29 -7.25
N ASP A 18 -2.72 -8.52 -7.49
CA ASP A 18 -1.96 -9.55 -6.77
C ASP A 18 -1.73 -9.17 -5.30
N ASN A 19 -1.56 -7.87 -4.99
CA ASN A 19 -1.57 -7.37 -3.62
C ASN A 19 -2.91 -7.67 -2.92
N ILE A 20 -4.04 -7.32 -3.55
CA ILE A 20 -5.38 -7.57 -3.00
C ILE A 20 -5.62 -9.07 -2.78
N ARG A 21 -5.22 -9.91 -3.74
CA ARG A 21 -5.31 -11.37 -3.59
C ARG A 21 -4.46 -11.93 -2.46
N ASN A 22 -3.32 -11.31 -2.15
CA ASN A 22 -2.48 -11.71 -1.02
C ASN A 22 -3.19 -11.37 0.30
N VAL A 23 -3.69 -10.14 0.42
CA VAL A 23 -4.47 -9.69 1.57
C VAL A 23 -5.69 -10.58 1.80
N ASP A 24 -6.47 -10.87 0.76
CA ASP A 24 -7.68 -11.71 0.85
C ASP A 24 -7.38 -13.13 1.35
N LYS A 25 -6.21 -13.68 1.00
CA LYS A 25 -5.79 -15.02 1.46
C LYS A 25 -5.23 -15.02 2.89
N ASN A 26 -4.93 -13.86 3.46
CA ASN A 26 -4.29 -13.72 4.75
C ASN A 26 -5.15 -12.88 5.69
N GLY A 27 -5.97 -13.53 6.52
CA GLY A 27 -6.87 -12.87 7.47
C GLY A 27 -6.17 -11.82 8.33
N THR A 28 -4.93 -12.08 8.77
CA THR A 28 -4.16 -11.10 9.54
C THR A 28 -3.83 -9.82 8.76
N LEU A 29 -3.52 -9.91 7.46
CA LEU A 29 -3.29 -8.71 6.65
C LEU A 29 -4.59 -7.94 6.43
N LEU A 30 -5.72 -8.65 6.33
CA LEU A 30 -7.03 -8.01 6.28
C LEU A 30 -7.33 -7.28 7.59
N ASP A 31 -7.11 -7.92 8.74
CA ASP A 31 -7.31 -7.32 10.07
C ASP A 31 -6.46 -6.04 10.23
N VAL A 32 -5.19 -6.08 9.82
CA VAL A 32 -4.31 -4.91 9.83
C VAL A 32 -4.85 -3.76 8.96
N LEU A 33 -5.46 -4.05 7.80
CA LEU A 33 -6.11 -3.00 6.99
C LEU A 33 -7.38 -2.46 7.63
N LEU A 34 -8.14 -3.30 8.33
CA LEU A 34 -9.31 -2.86 9.09
C LEU A 34 -8.90 -1.94 10.24
N GLU A 35 -7.84 -2.26 10.97
CA GLU A 35 -7.29 -1.36 11.99
C GLU A 35 -6.79 -0.05 11.40
N PHE A 36 -6.08 -0.10 10.28
CA PHE A 36 -5.70 1.09 9.55
C PHE A 36 -6.91 1.96 9.17
N GLU A 37 -7.99 1.33 8.69
CA GLU A 37 -9.25 1.98 8.30
C GLU A 37 -9.94 2.65 9.51
N LYS A 38 -10.04 1.94 10.64
CA LYS A 38 -10.56 2.46 11.91
C LYS A 38 -9.82 3.73 12.35
N VAL A 39 -8.48 3.74 12.28
CA VAL A 39 -7.68 4.93 12.62
C VAL A 39 -8.00 6.12 11.69
N LEU A 40 -8.27 5.88 10.39
CA LEU A 40 -8.71 6.95 9.49
C LEU A 40 -10.09 7.49 9.89
N ASP A 41 -11.03 6.63 10.30
CA ASP A 41 -12.35 7.07 10.74
C ASP A 41 -12.29 7.87 12.04
N GLU A 42 -11.54 7.39 13.04
CA GLU A 42 -11.43 8.03 14.35
C GLU A 42 -10.86 9.45 14.29
N VAL A 43 -9.90 9.70 13.41
CA VAL A 43 -9.39 11.07 13.22
C VAL A 43 -10.30 11.93 12.35
N GLY A 44 -11.37 11.36 11.80
CA GLY A 44 -12.40 12.04 11.01
C GLY A 44 -12.00 12.28 9.55
N MET A 45 -11.22 11.38 8.94
CA MET A 45 -10.78 11.53 7.55
C MET A 45 -11.97 11.58 6.57
N TYR A 46 -12.98 10.76 6.79
CA TYR A 46 -14.13 10.64 5.88
C TYR A 46 -15.10 11.82 5.92
N ALA A 47 -14.94 12.75 6.86
CA ALA A 47 -15.63 14.05 6.82
C ALA A 47 -15.12 14.95 5.69
N TYR A 48 -13.97 14.61 5.08
CA TYR A 48 -13.34 15.38 4.02
C TYR A 48 -13.59 14.77 2.65
N LYS A 49 -13.62 15.64 1.62
CA LYS A 49 -13.96 15.25 0.25
C LYS A 49 -13.05 14.13 -0.26
N ASN A 50 -13.67 13.16 -0.92
CA ASN A 50 -13.07 12.05 -1.67
C ASN A 50 -12.24 11.03 -0.87
N TRP A 51 -11.97 11.22 0.44
CA TRP A 51 -11.19 10.24 1.22
C TRP A 51 -11.77 8.82 1.22
N SER A 52 -13.10 8.71 1.25
CA SER A 52 -13.84 7.44 1.19
C SER A 52 -13.84 6.77 -0.19
N LYS A 53 -13.30 7.41 -1.23
CA LYS A 53 -13.22 6.85 -2.60
C LYS A 53 -11.92 6.10 -2.88
N GLY A 54 -11.04 6.00 -1.88
CA GLY A 54 -9.72 5.43 -2.05
C GLY A 54 -9.75 3.92 -2.21
N GLU A 55 -8.89 3.40 -3.07
CA GLU A 55 -8.69 1.96 -3.26
C GLU A 55 -7.27 1.58 -2.84
N ILE A 56 -7.10 0.42 -2.19
CA ILE A 56 -5.76 -0.04 -1.80
C ILE A 56 -4.95 -0.39 -3.05
N ALA A 57 -3.86 0.33 -3.27
CA ALA A 57 -2.91 0.08 -4.35
C ALA A 57 -1.74 -0.80 -3.90
N MET A 58 -1.34 -0.67 -2.63
CA MET A 58 -0.27 -1.47 -2.04
C MET A 58 -0.47 -1.56 -0.53
N GLY A 59 -0.11 -2.70 0.04
CA GLY A 59 -0.10 -2.92 1.48
C GLY A 59 -1.24 -3.84 1.95
N PRO A 60 -1.28 -4.12 3.26
CA PRO A 60 -0.43 -3.52 4.28
C PRO A 60 0.98 -4.13 4.29
N LYS A 61 2.01 -3.27 4.43
CA LYS A 61 3.38 -3.72 4.65
C LYS A 61 3.82 -3.31 6.05
N LEU A 62 4.03 -4.29 6.91
CA LEU A 62 4.49 -4.09 8.27
C LEU A 62 6.02 -4.10 8.31
N SER A 63 6.58 -3.13 9.04
CA SER A 63 7.98 -3.12 9.46
C SER A 63 8.03 -3.10 10.99
N ARG A 64 9.23 -2.96 11.56
CA ARG A 64 9.38 -2.89 13.03
C ARG A 64 8.61 -1.74 13.66
N TYR A 65 8.53 -0.58 12.99
CA TYR A 65 7.95 0.64 13.57
C TYR A 65 6.82 1.25 12.73
N TRP A 66 6.66 0.82 11.49
CA TRP A 66 5.77 1.45 10.53
C TRP A 66 4.87 0.44 9.85
N LEU A 67 3.61 0.80 9.71
CA LEU A 67 2.70 0.25 8.72
C LEU A 67 2.75 1.15 7.48
N HIS A 68 3.00 0.56 6.32
CA HIS A 68 2.99 1.25 5.02
C HIS A 68 1.81 0.80 4.18
N VAL A 69 0.96 1.77 3.82
CA VAL A 69 -0.21 1.57 2.94
C VAL A 69 -0.19 2.64 1.85
N LYS A 70 -0.50 2.26 0.61
CA LYS A 70 -0.69 3.18 -0.50
C LYS A 70 -2.11 3.10 -1.01
N VAL A 71 -2.79 4.24 -1.03
CA VAL A 71 -4.18 4.36 -1.47
C VAL A 71 -4.22 5.12 -2.79
N MET A 72 -4.90 4.55 -3.78
CA MET A 72 -5.09 5.12 -5.12
C MET A 72 -6.44 5.80 -5.23
N TYR A 73 -6.45 6.92 -5.96
CA TYR A 73 -7.65 7.67 -6.32
C TYR A 73 -7.62 8.01 -7.81
N GLN A 74 -8.79 8.09 -8.45
CA GLN A 74 -8.90 8.62 -9.80
C GLN A 74 -8.42 10.08 -9.84
N TYR A 75 -7.95 10.55 -11.00
CA TYR A 75 -7.40 11.91 -11.14
C TYR A 75 -8.34 13.02 -10.62
N ASP A 76 -9.63 12.94 -10.99
CA ASP A 76 -10.65 13.92 -10.63
C ASP A 76 -11.14 13.77 -9.18
N ASP A 77 -10.80 12.65 -8.53
CA ASP A 77 -11.20 12.29 -7.18
C ASP A 77 -10.07 12.42 -6.16
N MET A 78 -9.14 13.35 -6.37
CA MET A 78 -8.08 13.63 -5.39
C MET A 78 -8.68 13.87 -3.99
N PRO A 79 -8.20 13.18 -2.94
CA PRO A 79 -8.66 13.39 -1.57
C PRO A 79 -8.20 14.75 -1.05
N ASP A 80 -9.03 15.40 -0.24
CA ASP A 80 -8.72 16.72 0.32
C ASP A 80 -7.45 16.65 1.21
N PRO A 81 -6.35 17.33 0.85
CA PRO A 81 -5.08 17.23 1.57
C PRO A 81 -5.15 17.71 3.03
N ARG A 82 -6.17 18.52 3.37
CA ARG A 82 -6.35 19.03 4.74
C ARG A 82 -6.64 17.92 5.73
N ALA A 83 -7.26 16.82 5.31
CA ALA A 83 -7.46 15.68 6.18
C ALA A 83 -6.13 14.96 6.48
N GLY A 84 -5.21 14.88 5.50
CA GLY A 84 -3.89 14.28 5.68
C GLY A 84 -3.08 14.93 6.82
N LEU A 85 -3.29 16.22 7.07
CA LEU A 85 -2.68 16.93 8.21
C LEU A 85 -3.10 16.36 9.58
N ARG A 86 -4.25 15.68 9.67
CA ARG A 86 -4.71 15.00 10.89
C ARG A 86 -3.87 13.76 11.18
N LEU A 87 -3.53 12.99 10.15
CA LEU A 87 -2.61 11.86 10.26
C LEU A 87 -1.20 12.32 10.66
N THR A 88 -0.74 13.45 10.12
CA THR A 88 0.57 14.02 10.53
C THR A 88 0.61 14.37 12.02
N LYS A 89 -0.50 14.78 12.63
CA LYS A 89 -0.57 15.03 14.09
C LYS A 89 -0.43 13.76 14.93
N LEU A 90 -0.77 12.60 14.36
CA LEU A 90 -0.54 11.29 14.98
C LEU A 90 0.89 10.77 14.75
N GLY A 91 1.71 11.48 13.98
CA GLY A 91 3.06 11.04 13.62
C GLY A 91 3.13 10.20 12.35
N CYS A 92 2.05 10.18 11.54
CA CYS A 92 2.11 9.56 10.22
C CYS A 92 2.83 10.45 9.20
N GLU A 93 3.57 9.85 8.28
CA GLU A 93 4.01 10.53 7.07
C GLU A 93 2.97 10.31 5.95
N VAL A 94 2.59 11.38 5.27
CA VAL A 94 1.63 11.34 4.15
C VAL A 94 2.25 12.01 2.94
N LYS A 95 2.35 11.30 1.80
CA LYS A 95 2.89 11.83 0.55
C LYS A 95 1.86 11.67 -0.57
N TYR A 96 1.68 12.73 -1.35
CA TYR A 96 0.77 12.78 -2.50
C TYR A 96 1.59 12.74 -3.78
N GLU A 97 1.27 11.80 -4.66
CA GLU A 97 1.98 11.60 -5.92
C GLU A 97 0.99 11.41 -7.07
N GLN A 98 1.25 12.04 -8.22
CA GLN A 98 0.57 11.68 -9.46
C GLN A 98 1.33 10.55 -10.14
N ALA A 99 0.59 9.54 -10.59
CA ALA A 99 1.12 8.35 -11.23
C ALA A 99 0.29 7.98 -12.46
N VAL A 100 0.81 7.05 -13.26
CA VAL A 100 0.09 6.49 -14.42
C VAL A 100 -0.25 5.03 -14.13
N LEU A 101 -1.55 4.74 -14.02
CA LEU A 101 -2.06 3.37 -13.93
C LEU A 101 -2.06 2.73 -15.33
N LYS A 102 -1.37 1.61 -15.46
CA LYS A 102 -1.31 0.78 -16.66
C LYS A 102 -2.24 -0.42 -16.51
N THR A 103 -3.26 -0.48 -17.37
CA THR A 103 -4.26 -1.55 -17.36
C THR A 103 -4.30 -2.25 -18.71
N PRO A 104 -4.16 -3.60 -18.77
CA PRO A 104 -4.33 -4.33 -20.02
C PRO A 104 -5.74 -4.13 -20.58
N ILE A 105 -5.86 -3.74 -21.86
CA ILE A 105 -7.16 -3.69 -22.51
C ILE A 105 -7.64 -5.11 -22.82
N THR A 106 -8.95 -5.34 -22.82
CA THR A 106 -9.52 -6.57 -23.39
C THR A 106 -9.45 -6.47 -24.92
N PRO A 107 -8.62 -7.27 -25.61
CA PRO A 107 -8.46 -7.15 -27.05
C PRO A 107 -9.72 -7.60 -27.77
N LYS A 108 -10.21 -6.79 -28.71
CA LYS A 108 -11.35 -7.11 -29.58
C LYS A 108 -10.90 -7.32 -31.03
N SER A 109 -9.75 -6.80 -31.41
CA SER A 109 -9.17 -6.98 -32.74
C SER A 109 -7.63 -7.13 -32.69
N PRO A 110 -6.99 -7.58 -33.78
CA PRO A 110 -5.52 -7.72 -33.83
C PRO A 110 -4.77 -6.40 -33.58
N GLU A 111 -5.38 -5.26 -33.87
CA GLU A 111 -4.81 -3.93 -33.61
C GLU A 111 -4.71 -3.60 -32.12
N ASP A 112 -5.45 -4.31 -31.26
CA ASP A 112 -5.39 -4.15 -29.80
C ASP A 112 -4.19 -4.89 -29.19
N LEU A 113 -3.45 -5.66 -30.00
CA LEU A 113 -2.26 -6.38 -29.57
C LEU A 113 -0.99 -5.56 -29.87
N ASP A 114 0.00 -5.68 -29.01
CA ASP A 114 1.34 -5.16 -29.21
C ASP A 114 2.17 -6.04 -30.16
N GLY A 115 3.41 -5.65 -30.45
CA GLY A 115 4.32 -6.41 -31.33
C GLY A 115 4.66 -7.82 -30.84
N ASN A 116 4.34 -8.16 -29.60
CA ASN A 116 4.55 -9.48 -28.99
C ASN A 116 3.25 -10.27 -28.85
N GLY A 117 2.13 -9.78 -29.42
CA GLY A 117 0.82 -10.41 -29.32
C GLY A 117 0.17 -10.29 -27.94
N LYS A 118 0.66 -9.40 -27.07
CA LYS A 118 0.04 -9.11 -25.77
C LYS A 118 -0.98 -7.96 -25.91
N PRO A 119 -2.02 -7.91 -25.06
CA PRO A 119 -2.93 -6.77 -25.08
C PRO A 119 -2.18 -5.47 -24.78
N LYS A 120 -2.49 -4.41 -25.54
CA LYS A 120 -1.97 -3.06 -25.28
C LYS A 120 -2.40 -2.57 -23.90
N LEU A 121 -1.61 -1.66 -23.34
CA LEU A 121 -1.88 -1.06 -22.04
C LEU A 121 -2.61 0.28 -22.21
N LYS A 122 -3.76 0.41 -21.55
CA LYS A 122 -4.42 1.70 -21.29
C LYS A 122 -3.66 2.41 -20.18
N SER A 123 -3.46 3.71 -20.34
CA SER A 123 -2.80 4.57 -19.34
C SER A 123 -3.80 5.57 -18.80
N ASP A 124 -4.07 5.50 -17.50
CA ASP A 124 -4.94 6.44 -16.79
C ASP A 124 -4.11 7.21 -15.76
N THR A 125 -4.31 8.53 -15.65
CA THR A 125 -3.64 9.31 -14.60
C THR A 125 -4.37 9.09 -13.28
N VAL A 126 -3.63 8.86 -12.21
CA VAL A 126 -4.19 8.60 -10.87
C VAL A 126 -3.39 9.35 -9.81
N TRP A 127 -3.97 9.48 -8.63
CA TRP A 127 -3.30 9.93 -7.42
C TRP A 127 -2.95 8.74 -6.55
N LEU A 128 -1.74 8.74 -6.01
CA LEU A 128 -1.27 7.80 -5.00
C LEU A 128 -0.99 8.57 -3.72
N ILE A 129 -1.64 8.14 -2.64
CA ILE A 129 -1.41 8.66 -1.30
C ILE A 129 -0.66 7.59 -0.53
N ASP A 130 0.61 7.89 -0.26
CA ASP A 130 1.52 7.02 0.46
C ASP A 130 1.47 7.40 1.95
N ILE A 131 1.06 6.46 2.79
CA ILE A 131 0.84 6.65 4.23
C ILE A 131 1.76 5.70 5.00
N LEU A 132 2.68 6.28 5.76
CA LEU A 132 3.46 5.56 6.78
C LEU A 132 2.87 5.89 8.15
N MET A 133 2.26 4.90 8.79
CA MET A 133 1.60 5.02 10.08
C MET A 133 2.46 4.37 11.16
N PRO A 134 2.66 4.99 12.35
CA PRO A 134 3.31 4.33 13.47
C PRO A 134 2.57 3.04 13.84
N ARG A 135 3.29 1.91 13.88
CA ARG A 135 2.68 0.58 14.04
C ARG A 135 1.84 0.42 15.31
N LYS A 136 2.16 1.17 16.37
CA LYS A 136 1.40 1.18 17.62
C LYS A 136 -0.11 1.45 17.46
N PHE A 137 -0.53 2.20 16.43
CA PHE A 137 -1.95 2.48 16.17
C PHE A 137 -2.70 1.29 15.57
N VAL A 138 -2.01 0.20 15.29
CA VAL A 138 -2.57 -1.06 14.79
C VAL A 138 -2.41 -2.12 15.88
N ASP A 139 -1.25 -2.14 16.54
CA ASP A 139 -0.96 -3.09 17.62
C ASP A 139 -1.86 -2.84 18.86
N GLU A 140 -2.08 -1.59 19.28
CA GLU A 140 -2.93 -1.25 20.46
C GLU A 140 -4.38 -1.74 20.29
N PHE A 141 -4.92 -1.69 19.08
CA PHE A 141 -6.29 -2.15 18.81
C PHE A 141 -6.40 -3.66 18.63
N THR A 142 -5.34 -4.31 18.12
CA THR A 142 -5.27 -5.77 18.05
C THR A 142 -5.33 -6.37 19.46
N ASP A 143 -4.64 -5.77 20.44
CA ASP A 143 -4.67 -6.22 21.84
C ASP A 143 -6.05 -6.02 22.51
N GLU A 144 -6.76 -4.93 22.18
CA GLU A 144 -8.13 -4.68 22.70
C GLU A 144 -9.17 -5.66 22.13
N GLU A 145 -9.10 -6.01 20.84
CA GLU A 145 -9.96 -7.05 20.25
C GLU A 145 -9.60 -8.47 20.72
N MET A 146 -8.31 -8.74 20.99
CA MET A 146 -7.85 -10.00 21.59
C MET A 146 -8.37 -10.23 23.02
N ALA A 147 -8.75 -9.18 23.75
CA ALA A 147 -9.42 -9.33 25.05
C ALA A 147 -10.87 -9.83 24.91
N VAL A 148 -11.45 -9.77 23.71
CA VAL A 148 -12.86 -10.10 23.42
C VAL A 148 -12.99 -11.38 22.56
N GLY A 149 -11.98 -11.75 21.76
CA GLY A 149 -12.00 -12.95 20.90
C GLY A 149 -10.74 -13.82 21.00
N ASP A 150 -10.92 -15.11 21.27
CA ASP A 150 -9.87 -16.15 21.37
C ASP A 150 -9.19 -16.47 20.02
N ILE A 151 -8.56 -15.50 19.35
CA ILE A 151 -7.72 -15.73 18.16
C ILE A 151 -6.35 -15.11 18.40
N LYS A 152 -5.37 -15.95 18.69
CA LYS A 152 -3.95 -15.55 18.83
C LYS A 152 -3.33 -15.46 17.44
N VAL A 153 -3.18 -14.25 16.94
CA VAL A 153 -2.34 -13.97 15.77
C VAL A 153 -0.92 -13.69 16.27
N ASP A 154 0.03 -14.52 15.86
CA ASP A 154 1.44 -14.38 16.24
C ASP A 154 2.10 -13.29 15.37
N THR A 155 2.07 -12.05 15.87
CA THR A 155 2.61 -10.85 15.20
C THR A 155 4.14 -10.86 15.11
N GLU A 156 4.82 -11.78 15.80
CA GLU A 156 6.27 -11.97 15.73
C GLU A 156 6.68 -12.76 14.47
N ALA A 157 5.81 -13.62 13.94
CA ALA A 157 6.11 -14.44 12.75
C ALA A 157 6.19 -13.63 11.45
N LEU A 158 5.45 -12.50 11.35
CA LEU A 158 5.39 -11.69 10.13
C LEU A 158 6.66 -10.86 9.87
N GLY A 159 7.40 -10.49 10.91
CA GLY A 159 8.67 -9.75 10.77
C GLY A 159 9.88 -10.62 10.43
N ASN A 160 9.79 -11.93 10.67
CA ASN A 160 10.92 -12.85 10.54
C ASN A 160 11.09 -13.42 9.13
N ALA A 161 10.09 -13.27 8.25
CA ALA A 161 10.14 -13.80 6.88
C ALA A 161 11.15 -13.06 5.96
N GLU A 162 11.54 -11.82 6.28
CA GLU A 162 12.56 -11.06 5.52
C GLU A 162 13.99 -11.22 6.07
N VAL A 163 14.16 -11.67 7.32
CA VAL A 163 15.49 -11.73 7.96
C VAL A 163 16.25 -13.02 7.60
N GLN A 164 15.56 -14.10 7.25
CA GLN A 164 16.21 -15.38 6.90
C GLN A 164 16.89 -15.42 5.53
N GLY A 165 16.87 -14.33 4.75
CA GLY A 165 17.47 -14.27 3.42
C GLY A 165 18.84 -13.58 3.33
N LEU A 166 19.40 -13.04 4.43
CA LEU A 166 20.58 -12.18 4.39
C LEU A 166 21.82 -12.69 5.16
N ASP A 167 21.73 -13.81 5.88
CA ASP A 167 22.80 -14.24 6.80
C ASP A 167 23.76 -15.32 6.25
N ASP A 168 23.58 -15.83 5.02
CA ASP A 168 24.38 -16.96 4.51
C ASP A 168 25.53 -16.58 3.56
N ALA A 169 25.99 -15.32 3.61
CA ALA A 169 27.07 -14.85 2.73
C ALA A 169 28.12 -13.96 3.44
N THR A 170 28.58 -14.33 4.64
CA THR A 170 29.83 -13.79 5.18
C THR A 170 30.48 -14.77 6.14
N ASN A 171 31.20 -15.76 5.59
CA ASN A 171 32.36 -16.37 6.25
C ASN A 171 33.18 -17.16 5.22
N GLN A 172 33.95 -16.43 4.41
CA GLN A 172 35.18 -16.95 3.85
C GLN A 172 36.29 -15.92 4.05
N GLN A 173 37.43 -16.43 4.53
CA GLN A 173 38.68 -15.79 4.96
C GLN A 173 38.75 -15.55 6.47
N GLN A 174 39.77 -15.99 7.21
CA GLN A 174 41.03 -16.72 6.98
C GLN A 174 41.49 -17.15 8.40
N ASP A 175 42.23 -18.26 8.55
CA ASP A 175 43.50 -18.23 9.30
C ASP A 175 44.28 -19.56 9.26
N ILE A 176 45.54 -19.41 8.81
CA ILE A 176 46.78 -20.22 8.87
C ILE A 176 46.84 -21.55 8.10
#